data_AF-A0A7Z9IKQ1-F1
#
_entry.id   AF-A0A7Z9IKQ1-F1
#
_cell.length_a   1.000
_cell.length_b   1.000
_cell.length_c   1.000
_cell.angle_alpha   90.00
_cell.angle_beta   90.00
_cell.angle_gamma   90.00
#
_symmetry.space_group_name_H-M   'P 1'
#
loop_
_entity.id
_entity.type
_entity.pdbx_description
1 polymer ?
#
loop_
_entity_poly.entity_id
_entity_poly.type
_entity_poly.pdbx_seq_one_letter_code
_entity_poly.pdbx_strand_id
1 'polypeptide(L)'
;MITGTLPIVAIIGVATFLAFWLDYSIPSLSKVGASLLALIFGAIISNLGLVPASSPVYDAIAGPVTMLAIAWLLLAVNLSDLKLAGPKMVAAFGIAVLGTAMGAFFGAFLFAGALGEDTRRLAGTLTGMGRKYPRSPLAHYPRSHPRT
;
A
#
# COMPACT_ATOMS: atom_id res chain seq x y z
N MET A 1 14.61 10.06 -14.19
CA MET A 1 13.14 10.04 -14.07
C MET A 1 12.55 9.74 -15.42
N ILE A 2 11.84 8.62 -15.55
CA ILE A 2 11.30 8.15 -16.82
C ILE A 2 9.87 8.66 -16.95
N THR A 3 9.63 9.59 -17.88
CA THR A 3 8.34 10.29 -18.00
C THR A 3 7.41 9.66 -19.04
N GLY A 4 7.91 8.73 -19.86
CA GLY A 4 7.11 8.07 -20.89
C GLY A 4 6.09 7.09 -20.30
N THR A 5 4.88 7.06 -20.85
CA THR A 5 3.84 6.08 -20.50
C THR A 5 4.31 4.64 -20.74
N LEU A 6 4.94 4.40 -21.89
CA LEU A 6 5.41 3.08 -22.31
C LEU A 6 6.45 2.46 -21.34
N PRO A 7 7.54 3.14 -20.95
CA PRO A 7 8.50 2.58 -20.02
C PRO A 7 7.95 2.36 -18.61
N ILE A 8 6.98 3.16 -18.15
CA ILE A 8 6.32 2.92 -16.85
C ILE A 8 5.54 1.60 -16.89
N VAL A 9 4.76 1.38 -17.95
CA VAL A 9 4.03 0.12 -18.15
C VAL A 9 5.00 -1.06 -18.28
N ALA A 10 6.10 -0.89 -19.00
CA ALA A 10 7.12 -1.92 -19.14
C ALA A 10 7.76 -2.28 -17.79
N ILE A 11 8.09 -1.30 -16.96
CA ILE A 11 8.66 -1.54 -15.62
C ILE A 11 7.67 -2.28 -14.73
N ILE A 12 6.40 -1.86 -14.72
CA ILE A 12 5.35 -2.55 -13.95
C ILE A 12 5.22 -3.99 -14.45
N GLY A 13 5.14 -4.19 -15.76
CA GLY A 13 5.03 -5.51 -16.37
C GLY A 13 6.21 -6.44 -16.06
N VAL A 14 7.44 -5.92 -16.14
CA VAL A 14 8.66 -6.67 -15.78
C VAL A 14 8.67 -7.00 -14.28
N ALA A 15 8.30 -6.05 -13.41
CA ALA A 15 8.23 -6.28 -11.97
C ALA A 15 7.18 -7.35 -11.62
N THR A 16 6.00 -7.30 -12.25
CA THR A 16 4.96 -8.33 -12.07
C THR A 16 5.42 -9.68 -12.62
N PHE A 17 6.01 -9.73 -13.81
CA PHE A 17 6.55 -10.96 -14.38
C PHE A 17 7.60 -11.58 -13.46
N LEU A 18 8.52 -10.78 -12.94
CA LEU A 18 9.56 -11.24 -12.03
C LEU A 18 8.97 -11.77 -10.73
N ALA A 19 7.94 -11.11 -10.18
CA ALA A 19 7.24 -11.57 -8.99
C ALA A 19 6.58 -12.94 -9.19
N PHE A 20 5.88 -13.15 -10.31
CA PHE A 20 5.27 -14.44 -10.65
C PHE A 20 6.31 -15.53 -10.95
N TRP A 21 7.40 -15.18 -11.63
CA TRP A 21 8.47 -16.12 -11.92
C TRP A 21 9.17 -16.60 -10.64
N LEU A 22 9.37 -15.70 -9.68
CA LEU A 22 10.01 -16.01 -8.39
C LEU A 22 9.08 -16.81 -7.47
N ASP A 23 7.79 -16.48 -7.48
CA ASP A 23 6.74 -17.24 -6.80
C ASP A 23 6.69 -18.70 -7.28
N TYR A 24 6.78 -18.90 -8.60
CA TYR A 24 6.81 -20.24 -9.19
C TYR A 24 8.12 -21.00 -8.92
N SER A 25 9.26 -20.30 -8.99
CA SER A 25 10.59 -20.95 -8.96
C SER A 25 11.11 -21.27 -7.56
N ILE A 26 10.64 -20.59 -6.51
CA ILE A 26 11.18 -20.70 -5.15
C ILE A 26 10.08 -21.14 -4.15
N PRO A 27 10.14 -22.37 -3.59
CA PRO A 27 9.11 -22.91 -2.68
C PRO A 27 8.92 -22.12 -1.37
N SER A 28 9.92 -21.36 -0.94
CA SER A 28 9.82 -20.49 0.24
C SER A 28 9.04 -19.20 -0.06
N LEU A 29 9.13 -18.70 -1.29
CA LEU A 29 8.46 -17.47 -1.75
C LEU A 29 7.02 -17.74 -2.18
N SER A 30 6.72 -18.94 -2.65
CA SER A 30 5.35 -19.35 -2.97
C SER A 30 4.38 -19.31 -1.78
N LYS A 31 4.91 -19.38 -0.54
CA LYS A 31 4.11 -19.19 0.68
C LYS A 31 3.66 -17.74 0.89
N VAL A 32 4.39 -16.80 0.30
CA VAL A 32 4.20 -15.35 0.44
C VAL A 32 3.27 -14.83 -0.67
N GLY A 33 3.36 -15.43 -1.86
CA GLY A 33 2.50 -15.17 -3.01
C GLY A 33 3.06 -14.08 -3.94
N ALA A 34 2.81 -14.25 -5.24
CA ALA A 34 3.26 -13.33 -6.30
C ALA A 34 2.82 -11.88 -6.08
N SER A 35 1.62 -11.65 -5.52
CA SER A 35 1.11 -10.29 -5.26
C SER A 35 1.95 -9.53 -4.24
N LEU A 36 2.37 -10.18 -3.14
CA LEU A 36 3.18 -9.52 -2.12
C LEU A 36 4.61 -9.28 -2.63
N LEU A 37 5.14 -10.19 -3.44
CA LEU A 37 6.42 -9.99 -4.13
C LEU A 37 6.38 -8.79 -5.08
N ALA A 38 5.31 -8.64 -5.85
CA ALA A 38 5.13 -7.48 -6.73
C ALA A 38 5.11 -6.16 -5.94
N LEU A 39 4.47 -6.14 -4.76
CA LEU A 39 4.49 -4.98 -3.87
C LEU A 39 5.90 -4.64 -3.39
N ILE A 40 6.69 -5.64 -3.00
CA ILE A 40 8.08 -5.45 -2.55
C ILE A 40 8.95 -4.92 -3.70
N PHE A 41 8.85 -5.50 -4.90
CA PHE A 41 9.55 -4.98 -6.07
C PHE A 41 9.14 -3.54 -6.39
N GLY A 42 7.85 -3.23 -6.32
CA GLY A 42 7.36 -1.86 -6.47
C GLY A 42 7.97 -0.90 -5.46
N ALA A 43 8.05 -1.28 -4.19
CA ALA A 43 8.68 -0.48 -3.14
C ALA A 43 10.18 -0.27 -3.39
N ILE A 44 10.91 -1.31 -3.81
CA ILE A 44 12.34 -1.21 -4.16
C ILE A 44 12.52 -0.23 -5.33
N ILE A 45 11.78 -0.42 -6.43
CA ILE A 45 11.87 0.44 -7.63
C ILE A 45 11.51 1.89 -7.30
N SER A 46 10.52 2.11 -6.44
CA SER A 46 10.13 3.44 -5.96
C SER A 46 11.26 4.12 -5.19
N ASN A 47 11.91 3.40 -4.27
CA ASN A 47 13.02 3.92 -3.47
C ASN A 47 14.28 4.23 -4.31
N LEU A 48 14.47 3.56 -5.45
CA LEU A 48 15.54 3.88 -6.41
C LEU A 48 15.26 5.17 -7.22
N GLY A 49 14.08 5.79 -7.07
CA GLY A 49 13.72 7.02 -7.79
C GLY A 49 13.46 6.82 -9.29
N LEU A 50 13.24 5.57 -9.71
CA LEU A 50 12.96 5.23 -11.11
C LEU A 50 11.52 5.58 -11.51
N VAL A 51 10.60 5.52 -10.55
CA VAL A 51 9.15 5.73 -10.74
C VAL A 51 8.78 7.20 -10.50
N PRO A 52 8.05 7.85 -11.43
CA PRO A 52 7.55 9.20 -11.23
C PRO A 52 6.43 9.24 -10.18
N ALA A 53 6.31 10.36 -9.46
CA ALA A 53 5.28 10.53 -8.43
C ALA A 53 3.85 10.64 -9.00
N SER A 54 3.70 10.98 -10.28
CA SER A 54 2.42 11.06 -10.97
C SER A 54 2.59 10.69 -12.43
N SER A 55 1.64 9.94 -12.97
CA SER A 55 1.62 9.50 -14.37
C SER A 55 0.18 9.14 -14.73
N PRO A 56 -0.26 9.40 -15.98
CA PRO A 56 -1.58 8.98 -16.46
C PRO A 56 -1.84 7.47 -16.31
N VAL A 57 -0.78 6.65 -16.28
CA VAL A 57 -0.87 5.20 -16.05
C VAL A 57 -1.39 4.91 -14.64
N TYR A 58 -0.91 5.65 -13.63
CA TYR A 58 -1.33 5.44 -12.24
C TYR A 58 -2.78 5.86 -12.04
N ASP A 59 -3.20 6.96 -12.70
CA ASP A 59 -4.59 7.42 -12.65
C ASP A 59 -5.55 6.41 -13.28
N ALA A 60 -5.16 5.82 -14.42
CA ALA A 60 -5.94 4.77 -15.08
C ALA A 60 -6.04 3.49 -14.23
N ILE A 61 -4.92 3.07 -13.61
CA ILE A 61 -4.90 1.88 -12.74
C ILE A 61 -5.76 2.11 -11.50
N ALA A 62 -5.54 3.20 -10.77
CA ALA A 62 -6.21 3.48 -9.50
C ALA A 62 -7.71 3.81 -9.67
N GLY A 63 -8.12 4.32 -10.84
CA GLY A 63 -9.50 4.61 -11.15
C GLY A 63 -10.21 3.45 -11.88
N PRO A 64 -10.43 3.57 -13.20
CA PRO A 64 -11.32 2.70 -13.95
C PRO A 64 -10.87 1.24 -13.98
N VAL A 65 -9.57 0.96 -14.05
CA VAL A 65 -9.06 -0.42 -14.16
C VAL A 65 -9.29 -1.18 -12.86
N THR A 66 -9.02 -0.57 -11.71
CA THR A 66 -9.29 -1.20 -10.40
C THR A 66 -10.78 -1.51 -10.22
N MET A 67 -11.65 -0.56 -10.59
CA MET A 67 -13.10 -0.77 -10.53
C MET A 67 -13.56 -1.92 -11.43
N LEU A 68 -13.04 -2.00 -12.65
CA LEU A 68 -13.32 -3.10 -13.58
C LEU A 68 -12.82 -4.44 -13.05
N ALA A 69 -11.61 -4.48 -12.46
CA ALA A 69 -11.05 -5.69 -11.86
C ALA A 69 -11.90 -6.19 -10.68
N ILE A 70 -12.40 -5.29 -9.82
CA ILE A 70 -13.31 -5.64 -8.72
C ILE A 70 -14.62 -6.22 -9.28
N ALA A 71 -15.23 -5.58 -10.29
CA ALA A 71 -16.43 -6.09 -10.93
C ALA A 71 -16.21 -7.48 -11.56
N TRP A 72 -15.06 -7.67 -12.23
CA TRP A 72 -14.69 -8.95 -12.83
C TRP A 72 -14.49 -10.04 -11.79
N LEU A 73 -13.81 -9.73 -10.67
CA LEU A 73 -13.65 -10.65 -9.54
C LEU A 73 -14.99 -11.05 -8.94
N LEU A 74 -15.91 -10.10 -8.76
CA LEU A 74 -17.26 -10.37 -8.24
C LEU A 74 -18.12 -11.17 -9.23
N LEU A 75 -17.92 -11.01 -10.53
CA LEU A 75 -18.63 -11.82 -11.54
C LEU A 75 -18.08 -13.25 -11.61
N ALA A 76 -16.76 -13.41 -11.46
CA ALA A 76 -16.09 -14.71 -11.51
C ALA A 76 -16.21 -15.51 -10.21
N VAL A 77 -16.55 -14.87 -9.07
CA VAL A 77 -16.62 -15.56 -7.78
C VAL A 77 -17.88 -16.42 -7.66
N ASN A 78 -17.73 -17.62 -7.11
CA ASN A 78 -18.86 -18.48 -6.77
C ASN A 78 -19.42 -18.12 -5.38
N LEU A 79 -20.70 -17.73 -5.33
CA LEU A 79 -21.38 -17.35 -4.10
C LEU A 79 -21.49 -18.51 -3.09
N SER A 80 -21.57 -19.74 -3.56
CA SER A 80 -21.64 -20.93 -2.69
C SER A 80 -20.33 -21.14 -1.94
N ASP A 81 -19.20 -21.01 -2.62
CA ASP A 81 -17.87 -21.11 -2.02
C ASP A 81 -17.62 -19.95 -1.05
N LEU A 82 -18.05 -18.74 -1.43
CA LEU A 82 -18.00 -17.57 -0.57
C LEU A 82 -18.81 -17.75 0.71
N LYS A 83 -19.99 -18.38 0.65
CA LYS A 83 -20.82 -18.63 1.84
C LYS A 83 -20.16 -19.63 2.79
N LEU A 84 -19.45 -20.63 2.28
CA LEU A 84 -18.78 -21.65 3.08
C LEU A 84 -17.44 -21.15 3.68
N ALA A 85 -16.62 -20.46 2.88
CA ALA A 85 -15.32 -19.95 3.31
C ALA A 85 -15.41 -18.58 4.01
N GLY A 86 -16.44 -17.79 3.70
CA GLY A 86 -16.65 -16.43 4.16
C GLY A 86 -16.54 -16.25 5.68
N PRO A 87 -17.19 -17.08 6.52
CA PRO A 87 -17.09 -16.92 7.97
C PRO A 87 -15.66 -17.02 8.51
N LYS A 88 -14.85 -17.95 8.00
CA LYS A 88 -13.44 -18.08 8.40
C LYS A 88 -12.62 -16.89 7.92
N MET A 89 -12.85 -16.42 6.70
CA MET A 89 -12.16 -15.24 6.15
C MET A 89 -12.53 -13.96 6.93
N VAL A 90 -13.82 -13.77 7.25
CA VAL A 90 -14.30 -12.63 8.05
C VAL A 90 -13.76 -12.67 9.47
N ALA A 91 -13.68 -13.85 10.08
CA ALA A 91 -13.06 -14.00 11.41
C ALA A 91 -11.56 -13.62 11.37
N ALA A 92 -10.81 -14.11 10.39
CA ALA A 92 -9.41 -13.76 10.21
C ALA A 92 -9.23 -12.24 9.94
N PHE A 93 -10.10 -11.66 9.11
CA PHE A 93 -10.12 -10.22 8.88
C PHE A 93 -10.43 -9.43 10.16
N GLY A 94 -11.37 -9.89 10.98
CA GLY A 94 -11.68 -9.28 12.28
C GLY A 94 -10.47 -9.26 13.21
N ILE A 95 -9.72 -10.36 13.31
CA ILE A 95 -8.48 -10.43 14.07
C ILE A 95 -7.44 -9.46 13.51
N ALA A 96 -7.30 -9.39 12.19
CA ALA A 96 -6.36 -8.46 11.53
C ALA A 96 -6.72 -6.98 11.80
N VAL A 97 -8.01 -6.63 11.76
CA VAL A 97 -8.50 -5.29 12.09
C VAL A 97 -8.22 -4.94 13.55
N LEU A 98 -8.52 -5.84 14.48
CA LEU A 98 -8.20 -5.65 15.90
C LEU A 98 -6.70 -5.50 16.12
N GLY A 99 -5.88 -6.33 15.50
CA GLY A 99 -4.42 -6.23 15.56
C GLY A 99 -3.91 -4.90 15.02
N THR A 100 -4.46 -4.41 13.91
CA THR A 100 -4.09 -3.10 13.33
C THR A 100 -4.50 -1.95 14.25
N ALA A 101 -5.72 -2.01 14.81
CA ALA A 101 -6.23 -1.00 15.74
C ALA A 101 -5.41 -0.96 17.04
N MET A 102 -5.13 -2.13 17.63
CA MET A 102 -4.29 -2.25 18.82
C MET A 102 -2.87 -1.79 18.55
N GLY A 103 -2.26 -2.22 17.43
CA GLY A 103 -0.90 -1.83 17.04
C GLY A 103 -0.76 -0.32 16.89
N ALA A 104 -1.73 0.33 16.22
CA ALA A 104 -1.74 1.78 16.10
C ALA A 104 -2.01 2.49 17.43
N PHE A 105 -2.87 1.94 18.29
CA PHE A 105 -3.13 2.50 19.62
C PHE A 105 -1.88 2.45 20.51
N PHE A 106 -1.24 1.28 20.61
CA PHE A 106 0.00 1.13 21.38
C PHE A 106 1.15 1.94 20.78
N GLY A 107 1.28 1.98 19.45
CA GLY A 107 2.26 2.84 18.78
C GLY A 107 2.03 4.32 19.07
N ALA A 108 0.78 4.79 18.99
CA ALA A 108 0.43 6.16 19.36
C ALA A 108 0.74 6.46 20.83
N PHE A 109 0.39 5.54 21.73
CA PHE A 109 0.63 5.72 23.17
C PHE A 109 2.12 5.76 23.52
N LEU A 110 2.90 4.81 23.00
CA LEU A 110 4.32 4.69 23.30
C LEU A 110 5.15 5.83 22.69
N PHE A 111 4.80 6.26 21.47
CA PHE A 111 5.53 7.31 20.76
C PHE A 111 4.89 8.70 20.90
N ALA A 112 3.86 8.87 21.75
CA ALA A 112 3.17 10.15 21.96
C ALA A 112 4.13 11.30 22.32
N GLY A 113 5.15 11.01 23.16
CA GLY A 113 6.15 11.99 23.55
C GLY A 113 7.13 12.39 22.44
N ALA A 114 7.44 11.46 21.52
CA ALA A 114 8.36 11.69 20.42
C ALA A 114 7.68 12.32 19.18
N LEU A 115 6.42 11.97 18.94
CA LEU A 115 5.65 12.38 17.77
C LEU A 115 4.76 13.60 18.04
N GLY A 116 4.50 13.95 19.30
CA GLY A 116 3.77 15.17 19.69
C GLY A 116 2.40 15.27 19.02
N GLU A 117 2.13 16.41 18.37
CA GLU A 117 0.86 16.68 17.68
C GLU A 117 0.59 15.76 16.47
N ASP A 118 1.64 15.23 15.83
CA ASP A 118 1.52 14.38 14.65
C ASP A 118 1.14 12.93 15.00
N THR A 119 1.21 12.55 16.27
CA THR A 119 0.84 11.22 16.77
C THR A 119 -0.55 10.78 16.28
N ARG A 120 -1.55 11.67 16.37
CA ARG A 120 -2.93 11.35 15.95
C ARG A 120 -3.05 11.25 14.43
N ARG A 121 -2.27 12.05 13.69
CA ARG A 121 -2.27 12.04 12.22
C ARG A 121 -1.69 10.73 11.71
N LEU A 122 -0.52 10.36 12.23
CA LEU A 122 0.16 9.13 11.86
C LEU A 122 -0.67 7.90 12.26
N ALA A 123 -1.19 7.85 13.48
CA ALA A 123 -2.06 6.76 13.93
C ALA A 123 -3.31 6.60 13.04
N GLY A 124 -3.95 7.70 12.66
CA GLY A 124 -5.09 7.69 11.72
C GLY A 124 -4.70 7.15 10.34
N THR A 125 -3.60 7.66 9.76
CA THR A 125 -3.14 7.21 8.44
C THR A 125 -2.74 5.73 8.42
N LEU A 126 -2.10 5.24 9.48
CA LEU A 126 -1.63 3.86 9.58
C LEU A 126 -2.76 2.85 9.87
N THR A 127 -3.91 3.33 10.37
CA THR A 127 -5.14 2.52 10.55
C THR A 127 -6.11 2.62 9.36
N GLY A 128 -5.75 3.35 8.31
CA GLY A 128 -6.57 3.53 7.11
C GLY A 128 -7.52 4.73 7.16
N MET A 129 -7.57 5.48 8.26
CA MET A 129 -8.38 6.69 8.43
C MET A 129 -7.54 7.96 8.24
N GLY A 130 -7.17 8.24 6.99
CA GLY A 130 -6.45 9.47 6.62
C GLY A 130 -7.37 10.68 6.54
N ARG A 131 -7.66 11.36 7.67
CA ARG A 131 -8.24 12.72 7.61
C ARG A 131 -7.18 13.68 7.06
N LYS A 132 -7.45 14.31 5.91
CA LYS A 132 -6.73 15.53 5.49
C LYS A 132 -7.06 16.65 6.48
N TYR A 133 -6.30 16.78 7.55
CA TYR A 133 -6.31 18.01 8.35
C TYR A 133 -5.68 19.15 7.52
N PRO A 134 -6.16 20.39 7.62
CA PRO A 134 -5.41 21.53 7.13
C PRO A 134 -4.02 21.51 7.77
N ARG A 135 -2.95 21.72 6.98
CA ARG A 135 -1.63 21.99 7.55
C ARG A 135 -1.80 23.13 8.56
N SER A 136 -1.26 22.98 9.78
CA SER A 136 -1.28 24.10 10.72
C SER A 136 -0.58 25.29 10.06
N PRO A 137 -1.16 26.51 10.11
CA PRO A 137 -0.52 27.71 9.57
C PRO A 137 0.83 28.04 10.22
N LEU A 138 1.18 27.34 11.30
CA LEU A 138 2.40 27.54 12.10
C LEU A 138 3.54 26.58 11.74
N ALA A 139 3.36 25.69 10.75
CA ALA A 139 4.44 24.83 10.25
C ALA A 139 5.39 25.59 9.29
N HIS A 140 5.78 26.81 9.65
CA HIS A 140 7.01 27.42 9.16
C HIS A 140 8.15 26.86 10.00
N TYR A 141 8.68 25.70 9.61
CA TYR A 141 9.95 25.24 10.14
C TYR A 141 11.04 26.21 9.64
N PRO A 142 11.76 26.93 10.51
CA PRO A 142 12.94 27.65 10.06
C PRO A 142 13.99 26.59 9.70
N ARG A 143 14.24 26.41 8.40
CA ARG A 143 15.45 25.72 7.95
C ARG A 143 16.66 26.60 8.28
N SER A 144 17.11 26.59 9.53
CA SER A 144 18.43 27.07 9.90
C SER A 144 19.42 25.91 9.83
N HIS A 145 19.74 25.49 8.60
CA HIS A 145 21.01 24.83 8.36
C HIS A 145 21.99 25.92 7.91
N PRO A 146 23.00 26.28 8.73
CA PRO A 146 24.13 27.03 8.22
C PRO A 146 24.85 26.15 7.20
N ARG A 147 24.80 26.56 5.93
CA ARG A 147 25.78 26.12 4.94
C ARG A 147 27.08 26.85 5.27
N THR A 148 28.01 26.13 5.88
CA THR A 148 29.44 26.41 5.82
C THR A 148 30.13 25.10 5.49
#